data_AF-A0A382A8W3-F1
#
_entry.id   AF-A0A382A8W3-F1
#
_cell.length_a   1.000
_cell.length_b   1.000
_cell.length_c   1.000
_cell.angle_alpha   90.00
_cell.angle_beta   90.00
_cell.angle_gamma   90.00
#
_symmetry.space_group_name_H-M   'P 1'
#
loop_
_entity.id
_entity.type
_entity.pdbx_description
1 polymer ?
#
loop_
_entity_poly.entity_id
_entity_poly.type
_entity_poly.pdbx_seq_one_letter_code
_entity_poly.pdbx_strand_id
1 'polypeptide(L)'
;VATDNPDALEALARGLADMPPMEIQLVLNTSYDLGLLLRQARAFSHLPLAGILLTHIDEAERWSKVWNVMLATQLPVSFLSGGQDIPGDFHRAIPENLFDTFVNAGLQTPSPAAG
;
A
#
# COMPACT_ATOMS: atom_id res chain seq x y z
N VAL A 1 -7.17 -3.93 -15.87
CA VAL A 1 -8.26 -4.89 -15.56
C VAL A 1 -9.31 -4.15 -14.77
N ALA A 2 -10.57 -4.16 -15.20
CA ALA A 2 -11.65 -3.42 -14.55
C ALA A 2 -11.86 -3.96 -13.12
N THR A 3 -11.51 -3.15 -12.13
CA THR A 3 -11.64 -3.48 -10.69
C THR A 3 -13.05 -3.25 -10.13
N ASP A 4 -14.00 -2.77 -10.95
CA ASP A 4 -15.39 -2.48 -10.54
C ASP A 4 -16.35 -3.58 -10.98
N ASN A 5 -16.10 -4.84 -10.57
CA ASN A 5 -17.13 -5.86 -10.62
C ASN A 5 -17.72 -6.04 -9.21
N PRO A 6 -18.81 -5.31 -8.85
CA PRO A 6 -19.38 -5.36 -7.51
C PRO A 6 -19.80 -6.79 -7.12
N ASP A 7 -20.26 -7.60 -8.08
CA ASP A 7 -20.69 -8.97 -7.85
C ASP A 7 -19.52 -9.87 -7.41
N ALA A 8 -18.33 -9.64 -7.97
CA ALA A 8 -17.13 -10.39 -7.61
C ALA A 8 -16.65 -10.05 -6.19
N LEU A 9 -16.74 -8.77 -5.80
CA LEU A 9 -16.39 -8.34 -4.45
C LEU A 9 -17.39 -8.87 -3.41
N GLU A 10 -18.67 -8.89 -3.73
CA GLU A 10 -19.69 -9.47 -2.85
C GLU A 10 -19.53 -10.99 -2.70
N ALA A 11 -19.17 -11.67 -3.78
CA ALA A 11 -18.81 -13.10 -3.73
C ALA A 11 -17.58 -13.35 -2.84
N LEU A 12 -16.55 -12.49 -2.94
CA LEU A 12 -15.37 -12.56 -2.07
C LEU A 12 -15.74 -12.32 -0.60
N ALA A 13 -16.54 -11.28 -0.31
CA ALA A 13 -16.98 -10.95 1.04
C ALA A 13 -17.74 -12.11 1.69
N ARG A 14 -18.64 -12.77 0.93
CA ARG A 14 -19.34 -13.98 1.38
C ARG A 14 -18.37 -15.14 1.66
N GLY A 15 -17.42 -15.39 0.76
CA GLY A 15 -16.43 -16.45 0.97
C GLY A 15 -15.55 -16.23 2.20
N LEU A 16 -15.23 -14.98 2.52
CA LEU A 16 -14.45 -14.62 3.72
C LEU A 16 -15.25 -14.76 5.02
N ALA A 17 -16.58 -14.56 4.98
CA ALA A 17 -17.43 -14.68 6.16
C ALA A 17 -17.49 -16.10 6.74
N ASP A 18 -17.28 -17.12 5.89
CA ASP A 18 -17.29 -18.53 6.30
C ASP A 18 -15.93 -19.02 6.83
N MET A 19 -14.90 -18.18 6.80
CA MET A 19 -13.56 -18.55 7.25
C MET A 19 -13.36 -18.30 8.76
N PRO A 20 -12.44 -19.03 9.42
CA PRO A 20 -12.07 -18.72 10.80
C PRO A 20 -11.50 -17.29 10.93
N PRO A 21 -11.50 -16.68 12.14
CA PRO A 21 -10.95 -15.35 12.36
C PRO A 21 -9.52 -15.22 11.82
N MET A 22 -9.30 -14.24 10.94
CA MET A 22 -8.03 -13.99 10.28
C MET A 22 -7.80 -12.51 10.03
N GLU A 23 -6.54 -12.11 9.95
CA GLU A 23 -6.17 -10.76 9.51
C GLU A 23 -6.18 -10.69 7.98
N ILE A 24 -7.05 -9.84 7.44
CA ILE A 24 -7.13 -9.63 6.00
C ILE A 24 -6.28 -8.41 5.64
N GLN A 25 -5.26 -8.62 4.82
CA GLN A 25 -4.37 -7.56 4.34
C GLN A 25 -4.70 -7.25 2.88
N LEU A 26 -4.91 -5.98 2.54
CA LEU A 26 -5.05 -5.55 1.16
C LEU A 26 -3.68 -5.37 0.53
N VAL A 27 -3.38 -6.15 -0.51
CA VAL A 27 -2.12 -6.04 -1.25
C VAL A 27 -2.26 -5.04 -2.39
N LEU A 28 -1.40 -4.03 -2.42
CA LEU A 28 -1.35 -3.00 -3.46
C LEU A 28 0.03 -2.94 -4.12
N ASN A 29 0.07 -2.57 -5.40
CA ASN A 29 1.31 -2.42 -6.16
C ASN A 29 1.73 -0.94 -6.22
N THR A 30 2.86 -0.60 -5.59
CA THR A 30 3.31 0.79 -5.45
C THR A 30 3.79 1.42 -6.76
N SER A 31 4.08 0.62 -7.79
CA SER A 31 4.41 1.09 -9.14
C SER A 31 3.23 1.79 -9.82
N TYR A 32 1.99 1.56 -9.36
CA TYR A 32 0.80 2.24 -9.87
C TYR A 32 0.68 3.69 -9.38
N ASP A 33 -0.07 4.51 -10.14
CA ASP A 33 -0.35 5.88 -9.74
C ASP A 33 -1.17 5.94 -8.44
N LEU A 34 -0.95 6.99 -7.64
CA LEU A 34 -1.62 7.15 -6.35
C LEU A 34 -3.15 7.14 -6.48
N GLY A 35 -3.69 7.74 -7.55
CA GLY A 35 -5.12 7.78 -7.80
C GLY A 35 -5.71 6.38 -7.98
N LEU A 36 -5.03 5.50 -8.72
CA LEU A 36 -5.44 4.10 -8.86
C LEU A 36 -5.36 3.35 -7.54
N LEU A 37 -4.28 3.52 -6.77
CA LEU A 37 -4.15 2.89 -5.45
C LEU A 37 -5.30 3.26 -4.51
N LEU A 38 -5.67 4.54 -4.46
CA LEU A 38 -6.76 5.01 -3.62
C LEU A 38 -8.14 4.52 -4.11
N ARG A 39 -8.35 4.41 -5.43
CA ARG A 39 -9.57 3.79 -5.98
C ARG A 39 -9.68 2.32 -5.61
N GLN A 40 -8.58 1.58 -5.69
CA GLN A 40 -8.54 0.17 -5.29
C GLN A 40 -8.81 0.05 -3.78
N ALA A 41 -8.12 0.81 -2.94
CA ALA A 41 -8.36 0.79 -1.50
C ALA A 41 -9.82 1.10 -1.14
N ARG A 42 -10.44 2.06 -1.83
CA ARG A 42 -11.87 2.37 -1.66
C ARG A 42 -12.78 1.24 -2.11
N ALA A 43 -12.49 0.60 -3.24
CA ALA A 43 -13.32 -0.51 -3.73
C ALA A 43 -13.37 -1.65 -2.70
N PHE A 44 -12.26 -1.95 -2.02
CA PHE A 44 -12.17 -3.01 -1.02
C PHE A 44 -12.51 -2.58 0.41
N SER A 45 -12.93 -1.33 0.66
CA SER A 45 -13.15 -0.82 2.02
C SER A 45 -14.34 -1.45 2.76
N HIS A 46 -15.17 -2.23 2.05
CA HIS A 46 -16.27 -3.00 2.64
C HIS A 46 -15.80 -4.30 3.30
N LEU A 47 -14.56 -4.73 3.06
CA LEU A 47 -13.96 -5.88 3.73
C LEU A 47 -13.36 -5.47 5.09
N PRO A 48 -13.31 -6.37 6.08
CA PRO A 48 -12.70 -6.11 7.38
C PRO A 48 -11.16 -6.16 7.28
N LEU A 49 -10.58 -5.19 6.60
CA LEU A 49 -9.13 -5.08 6.39
C LEU A 49 -8.41 -4.75 7.69
N ALA A 50 -7.41 -5.55 8.05
CA ALA A 50 -6.49 -5.31 9.16
C ALA A 50 -5.37 -4.31 8.78
N GLY A 51 -5.06 -4.19 7.50
CA GLY A 51 -3.99 -3.33 7.00
C GLY A 51 -3.76 -3.42 5.50
N ILE A 52 -2.71 -2.74 5.05
CA ILE A 52 -2.26 -2.72 3.66
C ILE A 52 -0.83 -3.27 3.57
N LEU A 53 -0.58 -4.09 2.56
CA LEU A 53 0.75 -4.53 2.16
C LEU A 53 1.09 -3.87 0.83
N LEU A 54 2.20 -3.16 0.77
CA LEU A 54 2.65 -2.49 -0.45
C LEU A 54 3.79 -3.29 -1.09
N THR A 55 3.65 -3.60 -2.37
CA THR A 55 4.65 -4.33 -3.17
C THR A 55 5.34 -3.40 -4.17
N HIS A 56 6.43 -3.87 -4.77
CA HIS A 56 7.21 -3.13 -5.77
C HIS A 56 7.63 -1.74 -5.25
N ILE A 57 8.04 -1.66 -3.98
CA ILE A 57 8.40 -0.38 -3.35
C ILE A 57 9.67 0.23 -3.97
N ASP A 58 10.56 -0.60 -4.50
CA ASP A 58 11.78 -0.22 -5.22
C ASP A 58 11.49 0.48 -6.56
N GLU A 59 10.30 0.26 -7.13
CA GLU A 59 9.82 0.92 -8.34
C GLU A 59 9.00 2.19 -8.04
N ALA A 60 8.78 2.50 -6.77
CA ALA A 60 7.99 3.66 -6.38
C ALA A 60 8.76 4.96 -6.66
N GLU A 61 8.22 5.80 -7.56
CA GLU A 61 8.82 7.12 -7.89
C GLU A 61 9.06 8.00 -6.64
N ARG A 62 8.20 7.90 -5.63
CA ARG A 62 8.25 8.72 -4.40
C ARG A 62 7.74 7.97 -3.19
N TRP A 63 8.56 7.92 -2.14
CA TRP A 63 8.19 7.35 -0.82
C TRP A 63 6.98 8.03 -0.16
N SER A 64 6.67 9.28 -0.50
CA SER A 64 5.45 9.98 -0.05
C SER A 64 4.15 9.23 -0.41
N LYS A 65 4.17 8.35 -1.42
CA LYS A 65 3.01 7.53 -1.83
C LYS A 65 2.55 6.61 -0.70
N VAL A 66 3.48 6.02 0.06
CA VAL A 66 3.20 5.16 1.22
C VAL A 66 2.41 5.93 2.28
N TRP A 67 2.88 7.13 2.62
CA TRP A 67 2.22 8.01 3.58
C TRP A 67 0.84 8.46 3.11
N ASN A 68 0.71 8.85 1.84
CA ASN A 68 -0.57 9.27 1.29
C ASN A 68 -1.60 8.13 1.30
N VAL A 69 -1.18 6.89 1.01
CA VAL A 69 -2.05 5.71 1.14
C VAL A 69 -2.48 5.54 2.59
N MET A 70 -1.54 5.49 3.54
CA MET A 70 -1.85 5.28 4.95
C MET A 70 -2.80 6.36 5.51
N LEU A 71 -2.54 7.64 5.20
CA LEU A 71 -3.35 8.75 5.66
C LEU A 71 -4.75 8.77 5.03
N ALA A 72 -4.86 8.42 3.74
CA ALA A 72 -6.14 8.44 3.02
C ALA A 72 -7.04 7.25 3.35
N THR A 73 -6.47 6.07 3.61
CA THR A 73 -7.23 4.86 3.94
C THR A 73 -7.49 4.72 5.43
N GLN A 74 -6.72 5.41 6.26
CA GLN A 74 -6.72 5.24 7.72
C GLN A 74 -6.41 3.80 8.16
N LEU A 75 -5.75 3.02 7.30
CA LEU A 75 -5.28 1.66 7.58
C LEU A 75 -3.77 1.64 7.77
N PRO A 76 -3.24 0.81 8.68
CA PRO A 76 -1.80 0.66 8.82
C PRO A 76 -1.20 0.00 7.58
N VAL A 77 -0.08 0.53 7.09
CA VAL A 77 0.78 -0.22 6.18
C VAL A 77 1.56 -1.22 7.03
N SER A 78 1.29 -2.51 6.85
CA SER A 78 1.80 -3.58 7.72
C SER A 78 3.12 -4.14 7.21
N PHE A 79 3.26 -4.25 5.88
CA PHE A 79 4.43 -4.81 5.22
C PHE A 79 4.76 -4.04 3.94
N LEU A 80 6.05 -3.97 3.64
CA LEU A 80 6.59 -3.50 2.38
C LEU A 80 7.33 -4.66 1.71
N SER A 81 7.20 -4.72 0.39
CA SER A 81 7.87 -5.70 -0.46
C SER A 81 8.46 -5.02 -1.68
N GLY A 82 9.68 -5.38 -2.06
CA GLY A 82 10.33 -4.96 -3.29
C GLY A 82 11.42 -5.93 -3.73
N GLY A 83 12.04 -5.63 -4.87
CA GLY A 83 13.10 -6.44 -5.46
C GLY A 83 12.59 -7.65 -6.23
N GLN A 84 13.47 -8.22 -7.06
CA GLN A 84 13.12 -9.29 -8.01
C GLN A 84 13.33 -10.71 -7.47
N ASP A 85 14.06 -10.86 -6.36
CA ASP A 85 14.34 -12.17 -5.74
C ASP A 85 13.23 -12.61 -4.77
N ILE A 86 13.17 -13.91 -4.42
CA ILE A 86 12.26 -14.44 -3.38
C ILE A 86 13.10 -14.84 -2.15
N PRO A 87 12.76 -14.36 -0.93
CA PRO A 87 11.57 -13.55 -0.60
C PRO A 87 11.69 -12.06 -0.97
N GLY A 88 12.83 -11.64 -1.51
CA GLY A 88 13.09 -10.25 -1.88
C GLY A 88 13.30 -9.37 -0.66
N ASP A 89 13.13 -8.06 -0.83
CA ASP A 89 13.11 -7.10 0.27
C ASP A 89 11.69 -7.07 0.86
N PHE A 90 11.36 -8.08 1.68
CA PHE A 90 10.07 -8.20 2.37
C PHE A 90 10.25 -7.91 3.86
N HIS A 91 9.68 -6.80 4.33
CA HIS A 91 9.86 -6.38 5.71
C HIS A 91 8.60 -5.73 6.29
N ARG A 92 8.50 -5.76 7.63
CA ARG A 92 7.44 -5.06 8.34
C ARG A 92 7.62 -3.55 8.14
N ALA A 93 6.52 -2.83 7.94
CA ALA A 93 6.53 -1.38 7.95
C ALA A 93 6.60 -0.91 9.42
N ILE A 94 7.80 -0.49 9.84
CA ILE A 94 8.07 0.05 11.17
C ILE A 94 7.96 1.57 11.09
N PRO A 95 7.09 2.24 11.89
CA PRO A 95 6.85 3.68 11.77
C PRO A 95 8.13 4.54 11.80
N GLU A 96 9.08 4.18 12.66
CA GLU A 96 10.35 4.87 12.80
C GLU A 96 11.16 4.79 11.50
N ASN A 97 11.26 3.60 10.91
CA ASN A 97 11.97 3.39 9.65
C ASN A 97 11.30 4.14 8.48
N LEU A 98 9.96 4.16 8.46
CA LEU A 98 9.20 4.89 7.44
C LEU A 98 9.43 6.40 7.54
N PHE A 99 9.53 6.94 8.76
CA PHE A 99 9.77 8.35 8.99
C PHE A 99 11.18 8.75 8.54
N ASP A 100 12.20 8.00 8.94
CA ASP A 100 13.58 8.25 8.53
C ASP A 100 13.74 8.19 7.01
N THR A 101 13.13 7.19 6.37
CA THR A 101 13.14 7.04 4.91
C THR A 101 12.47 8.22 4.22
N PHE A 102 11.34 8.70 4.76
CA PHE A 102 10.63 9.86 4.23
C PHE A 102 11.44 11.16 4.37
N VAL A 103 12.02 11.41 5.55
CA VAL A 103 12.86 12.59 5.80
C VAL A 103 14.06 12.57 4.87
N ASN A 104 14.76 11.43 4.76
CA ASN A 104 15.91 11.29 3.87
C ASN A 104 15.54 11.51 2.40
N ALA A 105 14.38 10.99 1.96
CA ALA A 105 13.88 11.24 0.61
C ALA A 105 13.55 12.72 0.37
N GLY A 106 13.02 13.42 1.37
CA GLY A 106 12.74 14.87 1.31
C GLY A 106 14.01 15.72 1.23
N LEU A 107 15.07 15.33 1.96
CA LEU A 107 16.37 16.01 1.98
C LEU A 107 17.18 15.81 0.69
N GLN A 108 16.92 14.75 -0.07
CA GLN A 108 17.58 14.47 -1.36
C GLN A 108 16.99 15.25 -2.54
N THR A 109 15.90 16.00 -2.34
CA THR A 109 15.41 16.94 -3.36
C THR A 109 16.42 18.09 -3.47
N PRO A 110 17.05 18.34 -4.64
CA PRO A 110 17.94 19.47 -4.78
C PRO A 110 17.16 20.75 -4.49
N SER A 111 17.75 21.64 -3.68
CA SER A 111 17.28 23.02 -3.57
C SER A 111 17.02 23.54 -4.99
N PRO A 112 15.87 24.18 -5.29
CA PRO A 112 15.77 24.94 -6.52
C PRO A 112 16.95 25.91 -6.51
N ALA A 113 17.77 25.85 -7.56
CA ALA A 113 18.94 26.71 -7.69
C ALA A 113 18.50 28.15 -7.40
N ALA A 114 19.11 28.77 -6.39
CA ALA A 114 19.01 30.20 -6.18
C ALA A 114 19.40 30.88 -7.50
N GLY A 115 18.52 31.74 -7.99
CA GLY A 115 18.66 32.43 -9.27
C GLY A 115 19.82 33.41 -9.34
#